data_AF-A0A4U1CGU4-F1
#
_entry.id   AF-A0A4U1CGU4-F1
#
_cell.length_a   1.000
_cell.length_b   1.000
_cell.length_c   1.000
_cell.angle_alpha   90.00
_cell.angle_beta   90.00
_cell.angle_gamma   90.00
#
_symmetry.space_group_name_H-M   'P 1'
#
loop_
_entity.id
_entity.type
_entity.pdbx_description
1 polymer ?
#
loop_
_entity_poly.entity_id
_entity_poly.type
_entity_poly.pdbx_seq_one_letter_code
_entity_poly.pdbx_strand_id
1 'polypeptide(L)' 'MEQFRIEVADNGQGRFYNIKPLGNQRYQIYIEEQTIGTIQLDEKDHARCESQGCELDTPLLNSIRDQIQFHEKWKLT' A
#
# COMPACT_ATOMS: atom_id res chain seq x y z
N MET A 1 8.33 -13.77 3.74
CA MET A 1 7.47 -12.88 2.93
C MET A 1 8.40 -11.98 2.15
N GLU A 2 8.32 -12.01 0.83
CA GLU A 2 9.19 -11.23 -0.03
C GLU A 2 8.68 -9.79 -0.15
N GLN A 3 9.60 -8.84 -0.22
CA GLN A 3 9.25 -7.46 -0.54
C GLN A 3 9.00 -7.37 -2.04
N PHE A 4 8.05 -6.53 -2.44
CA PHE A 4 7.77 -6.27 -3.84
C PHE A 4 7.65 -4.77 -4.10
N ARG A 5 7.78 -4.38 -5.36
CA ARG A 5 7.73 -2.98 -5.79
C ARG A 5 6.48 -2.76 -6.62
N ILE A 6 5.76 -1.68 -6.33
CA ILE A 6 4.59 -1.25 -7.09
C ILE A 6 4.86 0.11 -7.72
N GLU A 7 4.17 0.39 -8.82
CA GLU A 7 4.10 1.71 -9.44
C GLU A 7 2.68 2.25 -9.26
N VAL A 8 2.58 3.49 -8.79
CA VAL A 8 1.31 4.16 -8.50
C VAL A 8 1.33 5.53 -9.14
N ALA A 9 0.25 5.89 -9.83
CA ALA A 9 0.09 7.23 -10.37
C ALA A 9 -0.21 8.22 -9.23
N ASP A 10 0.68 9.17 -9.03
CA ASP A 10 0.52 10.30 -8.11
C ASP A 10 0.64 11.60 -8.91
N ASN A 11 -0.40 12.43 -8.91
CA ASN A 11 -0.43 13.71 -9.64
C ASN A 11 -0.01 13.61 -11.13
N GLY A 12 -0.36 12.51 -11.80
CA GLY A 12 -0.03 12.25 -13.21
C GLY A 12 1.39 11.73 -13.46
N GLN A 13 2.16 11.46 -12.40
CA GLN A 13 3.49 10.85 -12.48
C GLN A 13 3.49 9.47 -11.83
N GLY A 14 4.12 8.50 -12.49
CA GLY A 14 4.35 7.18 -11.90
C GLY A 14 5.38 7.29 -10.78
N ARG A 15 4.97 6.97 -9.54
CA ARG A 15 5.85 6.85 -8.39
C ARG A 15 5.97 5.41 -7.97
N PHE A 16 7.18 5.05 -7.53
CA PHE A 16 7.45 3.70 -7.09
C PHE A 16 7.48 3.60 -5.57
N TYR A 17 6.86 2.54 -5.06
CA TYR A 17 6.82 2.20 -3.64
C TYR A 17 7.30 0.78 -3.43
N ASN A 18 8.12 0.57 -2.41
CA ASN A 18 8.48 -0.76 -1.95
C ASN A 18 7.48 -1.17 -0.88
N ILE A 19 6.95 -2.38 -0.99
CA ILE A 19 5.92 -2.93 -0.13
C ILE A 19 6.48 -4.17 0.56
N LYS A 20 6.38 -4.19 1.89
CA LYS A 20 6.75 -5.34 2.70
C LYS A 20 5.53 -5.91 3.39
N PRO A 21 5.15 -7.17 3.09
CA PRO A 21 4.11 -7.84 3.86
C PRO A 21 4.59 -8.06 5.30
N LEU A 22 3.77 -7.68 6.26
CA LEU A 22 3.97 -7.92 7.70
C LEU A 22 3.16 -9.11 8.22
N GLY A 23 2.27 -9.68 7.38
CA GLY A 23 1.32 -10.72 7.75
C GLY A 23 -0.03 -10.15 8.18
N ASN A 24 -1.05 -11.01 8.32
CA ASN A 24 -2.43 -10.61 8.64
C ASN A 24 -2.98 -9.51 7.73
N GLN A 25 -2.65 -9.58 6.42
CA GLN A 25 -3.06 -8.59 5.42
C GLN A 25 -2.54 -7.16 5.72
N ARG A 26 -1.49 -7.04 6.55
CA ARG A 26 -0.78 -5.78 6.79
C ARG A 26 0.45 -5.67 5.91
N TYR A 27 0.66 -4.46 5.42
CA TYR A 27 1.75 -4.11 4.52
C TYR A 27 2.38 -2.81 4.99
N GLN A 28 3.71 -2.76 4.96
CA GLN A 28 4.47 -1.55 5.22
C GLN A 28 4.96 -0.97 3.90
N ILE A 29 4.82 0.34 3.77
CA ILE A 29 5.11 1.10 2.56
C ILE A 29 6.41 1.87 2.79
N TYR A 30 7.31 1.78 1.83
CA TYR A 30 8.59 2.47 1.84
C TYR A 30 8.77 3.27 0.54
N ILE A 31 9.32 4.48 0.66
CA ILE A 31 10.00 5.18 -0.43
C ILE A 31 11.48 5.12 -0.12
N GLU A 32 12.27 4.63 -1.08
CA GLU A 32 13.70 4.40 -0.90
C GLU A 32 13.96 3.50 0.32
N GLU A 33 14.44 4.07 1.43
CA GLU A 33 14.69 3.38 2.71
C GLU A 33 13.81 3.90 3.86
N GLN A 34 12.97 4.90 3.61
CA GLN A 34 12.11 5.50 4.62
C GLN A 34 10.74 4.82 4.66
N THR A 35 10.32 4.40 5.85
CA THR A 35 8.92 4.00 6.06
C THR A 35 8.04 5.22 6.03
N ILE A 36 7.11 5.24 5.08
CA ILE A 36 6.16 6.34 4.93
C ILE A 36 4.76 5.99 5.42
N GLY A 37 4.50 4.72 5.74
CA GLY A 37 3.24 4.31 6.34
C GLY A 37 3.02 2.81 6.36
N THR A 38 1.91 2.40 6.96
CA THR A 38 1.41 1.03 6.94
C THR A 38 -0.05 1.01 6.52
N ILE A 39 -0.41 0.02 5.70
CA ILE A 39 -1.78 -0.24 5.26
C ILE A 39 -2.18 -1.64 5.67
N GLN A 40 -3.38 -1.76 6.22
CA GLN A 40 -4.05 -3.05 6.38
C GLN A 40 -5.09 -3.18 5.27
N LEU A 41 -5.04 -4.28 4.54
CA LEU A 41 -6.15 -4.67 3.68
C LEU A 41 -7.15 -5.42 4.57
N ASP A 42 -8.31 -4.83 4.81
CA ASP A 42 -9.44 -5.51 5.44
C ASP A 42 -10.63 -5.50 4.48
N GLU A 43 -11.36 -6.62 4.39
CA GLU A 43 -12.49 -6.77 3.47
C GLU A 43 -13.71 -5.92 3.87
N LYS A 44 -13.71 -5.32 5.06
CA LYS A 44 -14.91 -4.74 5.69
C LYS A 44 -14.86 -3.24 5.96
N ASP A 45 -13.71 -2.60 5.89
CA ASP A 45 -13.62 -1.18 6.22
C ASP A 45 -12.67 -0.47 5.26
N HIS A 46 -12.93 0.81 5.05
CA HIS A 46 -12.15 1.63 4.15
C HIS A 46 -10.70 1.64 4.65
N ALA A 47 -9.72 1.53 3.74
CA ALA A 47 -8.29 1.48 4.03
C ALA A 47 -7.92 2.40 5.21
N ARG A 48 -7.79 1.82 6.41
CA ARG A 48 -7.37 2.59 7.58
C ARG A 48 -5.86 2.57 7.59
N CYS A 49 -5.24 3.74 7.43
CA CYS A 49 -3.84 3.90 7.78
C CYS A 49 -3.75 3.72 9.30
N GLU A 50 -3.35 2.54 9.76
CA GLU A 50 -3.39 2.14 11.18
C GLU A 50 -2.23 2.68 12.04
N SER A 51 -1.63 3.81 11.65
CA SER A 51 -0.70 4.67 12.43
C SER A 51 0.74 4.76 11.92
N GLN A 52 1.28 5.95 12.19
CA GLN A 52 2.59 6.52 11.90
C GLN A 52 2.84 6.91 10.43
N GLY A 53 2.78 8.21 10.16
CA GLY A 53 3.13 8.80 8.86
C GLY A 53 1.95 8.92 7.90
N CYS A 54 0.87 9.61 8.25
CA CYS A 54 -0.19 9.94 7.27
C CYS A 54 0.28 11.08 6.34
N GLU A 55 1.50 11.01 5.79
CA GLU A 55 1.98 11.90 4.74
C GLU A 55 1.37 11.54 3.37
N LEU A 56 0.84 10.32 3.25
CA LEU A 56 0.12 9.86 2.08
C LEU A 56 -1.33 10.34 2.16
N ASP A 57 -1.77 11.05 1.13
CA ASP A 57 -3.16 11.46 0.99
C ASP A 57 -4.07 10.23 0.69
N THR A 58 -5.37 10.39 0.97
CA THR A 58 -6.35 9.31 0.77
C THR A 58 -6.36 8.76 -0.67
N PRO A 59 -6.25 9.59 -1.74
CA PRO A 59 -6.14 9.09 -3.12
C PRO A 59 -4.92 8.19 -3.38
N LEU A 60 -3.75 8.56 -2.86
CA LEU A 60 -2.53 7.79 -3.03
C LEU A 60 -2.60 6.47 -2.25
N LEU A 61 -3.14 6.49 -1.03
CA LEU A 61 -3.37 5.27 -0.24
C LEU A 61 -4.29 4.28 -0.97
N ASN A 62 -5.38 4.76 -1.57
CA ASN A 62 -6.27 3.92 -2.36
C ASN A 62 -5.56 3.31 -3.59
N SER A 63 -4.75 4.11 -4.27
CA SER A 63 -4.03 3.63 -5.46
C SER A 63 -2.96 2.59 -5.10
N ILE A 64 -2.25 2.78 -3.98
CA ILE A 64 -1.32 1.79 -3.41
C ILE A 64 -2.07 0.49 -3.08
N ARG A 65 -3.24 0.61 -2.44
CA ARG A 65 -4.07 -0.54 -2.09
C ARG A 65 -4.44 -1.36 -3.30
N ASP A 66 -4.97 -0.73 -4.34
CA ASP A 66 -5.45 -1.40 -5.54
C ASP A 66 -4.29 -2.14 -6.25
N GLN A 67 -3.08 -1.54 -6.25
CA GLN A 67 -1.88 -2.19 -6.78
C GLN A 67 -1.41 -3.38 -5.94
N ILE A 68 -1.46 -3.28 -4.61
CA ILE A 68 -1.16 -4.42 -3.73
C ILE A 68 -2.16 -5.56 -3.98
N GLN A 69 -3.45 -5.25 -4.06
CA GLN A 69 -4.50 -6.24 -4.33
C GLN A 69 -4.30 -6.90 -5.70
N PHE A 70 -3.98 -6.11 -6.72
CA PHE A 70 -3.64 -6.62 -8.05
C PHE A 70 -2.41 -7.54 -8.02
N HIS A 71 -1.34 -7.12 -7.33
CA HIS A 71 -0.10 -7.89 -7.20
C HIS A 71 -0.32 -9.23 -6.49
N GLU A 72 -1.03 -9.20 -5.37
CA GLU A 72 -1.38 -10.38 -4.57
C GLU A 72 -2.43 -11.27 -5.25
N LYS A 73 -2.93 -10.87 -6.43
CA LYS A 73 -4.01 -11.54 -7.17
C LYS A 73 -5.22 -11.79 -6.27
N TRP A 74 -5.57 -10.81 -5.44
CA TRP A 74 -6.77 -10.88 -4.61
C TRP A 74 -7.97 -11.16 -5.51
N LYS A 75 -8.48 -12.38 -5.44
CA LYS A 75 -9.73 -12.74 -6.08
C LYS A 75 -10.82 -12.09 -5.26
N LEU A 76 -11.39 -11.00 -5.78
CA LEU A 76 -12.75 -10.58 -5.43
C LEU A 76 -13.64 -11.80 -5.71
N THR A 77 -13.95 -12.56 -4.65
CA THR A 77 -14.79 -13.75 -4.73
C THR A 77 -16.14 -13.43 -4.12
#